data_AF-A0A2V5MZU2-F1
#
_entry.id   AF-A0A2V5MZU2-F1
#
_cell.length_a   1.000
_cell.length_b   1.000
_cell.length_c   1.000
_cell.angle_alpha   90.00
_cell.angle_beta   90.00
_cell.angle_gamma   90.00
#
_symmetry.space_group_name_H-M   'P 1'
#
loop_
_entity.id
_entity.type
_entity.pdbx_description
1 polymer ?
#
loop_
_entity_poly.entity_id
_entity_poly.type
_entity_poly.pdbx_seq_one_letter_code
_entity_poly.pdbx_strand_id
1 'polypeptide(L)'
;MSRTSIVTLVLFIAALGYLLSFDTAGTRKLQAGVYQLLAPFLTTGSGLQKQITSVRSGLKSLQDLEAENNSLRVENRSLRATNQALRDVEHEVNRLRHALNYRERAVFKLVPAEVVTRDSSTWWHTLTINRGKEDGIEPDMPVVTDEGLIGKTTTVSRAISIVLLVSDENCRVAANVEGTREQGIVTGERVIGTVTPLLDLNFLSKQANLQPGQKVYTSGVGGVFPPGLLLGTVKSFRVRELDGQAQLNPAVDLSKLEDVFVVTGRK
;
A
#
# COMPACT_ATOMS: atom_id res chain seq x y z
N MET A 1 68.56 21.87 61.34
CA MET A 1 67.34 22.56 60.85
C MET A 1 67.50 24.05 61.10
N SER A 2 67.42 24.85 60.04
CA SER A 2 67.61 26.30 60.13
C SER A 2 66.49 26.95 60.94
N ARG A 3 66.83 27.93 61.78
CA ARG A 3 65.89 28.71 62.60
C ARG A 3 64.73 29.31 61.79
N THR A 4 64.96 29.56 60.50
CA THR A 4 63.98 30.05 59.54
C THR A 4 62.82 29.08 59.27
N SER A 5 63.07 27.77 59.24
CA SER A 5 62.02 26.76 58.96
C SER A 5 61.05 26.59 60.14
N ILE A 6 61.53 26.82 61.36
CA ILE A 6 60.70 26.79 62.58
C ILE A 6 59.81 28.04 62.59
N VAL A 7 60.35 29.20 62.24
CA VAL A 7 59.57 30.45 62.16
C VAL A 7 58.49 30.37 61.07
N THR A 8 58.78 29.78 59.90
CA THR A 8 57.77 29.59 58.85
C THR A 8 56.68 28.59 59.26
N LEU A 9 57.04 27.54 59.99
CA LEU A 9 56.06 26.56 60.49
C LEU A 9 55.15 27.19 61.55
N VAL A 10 55.73 27.97 62.48
CA VAL A 10 54.95 28.68 63.50
C VAL A 10 54.06 29.74 62.88
N LEU A 11 54.54 30.48 61.87
CA LEU A 11 53.70 31.43 61.11
C LEU A 11 52.59 30.71 60.33
N PHE A 12 52.86 29.54 59.76
CA PHE A 12 51.84 28.76 59.05
C PHE A 12 50.77 28.22 60.02
N ILE A 13 51.17 27.73 61.20
CA ILE A 13 50.24 27.24 62.23
C ILE A 13 49.44 28.42 62.83
N ALA A 14 50.07 29.58 63.04
CA ALA A 14 49.38 30.78 63.50
C ALA A 14 48.40 31.31 62.43
N ALA A 15 48.79 31.30 61.15
CA ALA A 15 47.93 31.65 60.04
C ALA A 15 46.76 30.67 59.90
N LEU A 16 46.99 29.37 60.10
CA LEU A 16 45.96 28.34 60.05
C LEU A 16 44.99 28.46 61.23
N GLY A 17 45.50 28.74 62.44
CA GLY A 17 44.70 29.02 63.63
C GLY A 17 43.88 30.32 63.51
N TYR A 18 44.45 31.35 62.85
CA TYR A 18 43.75 32.58 62.51
C TYR A 18 42.66 32.35 61.47
N LEU A 19 42.92 31.52 60.46
CA LEU A 19 41.96 31.16 59.40
C LEU A 19 40.79 30.32 59.93
N LEU A 20 41.04 29.48 60.94
CA LEU A 20 40.03 28.68 61.63
C LEU A 20 39.25 29.48 62.69
N SER A 21 39.73 30.66 63.10
CA SER A 21 39.02 31.57 64.01
C SER A 21 38.01 32.50 63.31
N PHE A 22 37.91 32.45 61.97
CA PHE A 22 36.89 33.22 61.26
C PHE A 22 35.52 32.51 61.29
N ASP A 23 34.60 33.17 61.97
CA ASP A 23 33.19 32.81 62.12
C ASP A 23 32.46 32.53 60.77
N THR A 24 31.48 31.64 60.85
CA THR A 24 30.76 30.89 59.81
C THR A 24 29.97 31.72 58.76
N ALA A 25 30.04 33.06 58.82
CA ALA A 25 29.37 33.95 57.87
C ALA A 25 30.26 34.37 56.67
N GLY A 26 31.59 34.36 56.81
CA GLY A 26 32.51 34.81 55.75
C GLY A 26 32.74 33.79 54.63
N THR A 27 32.79 32.50 54.98
CA THR A 27 33.10 31.40 54.05
C THR A 27 32.00 31.17 53.01
N ARG A 28 30.73 31.43 53.35
CA ARG A 28 29.59 31.32 52.41
C ARG A 28 29.60 32.41 51.33
N LYS A 29 30.04 33.64 51.64
CA LYS A 29 30.16 34.71 50.63
C LYS A 29 31.33 34.48 49.67
N LEU A 30 32.43 33.94 50.18
CA LEU A 30 33.60 33.57 49.38
C LEU A 30 33.30 32.38 48.45
N GLN A 31 32.61 31.35 48.95
CA GLN A 31 32.13 30.26 48.10
C GLN A 31 31.17 30.75 47.01
N ALA A 32 30.22 31.63 47.33
CA ALA A 32 29.29 32.17 46.34
C ALA A 32 29.99 32.97 45.23
N GLY A 33 31.00 33.79 45.57
CA GLY A 33 31.79 34.54 44.60
C GLY A 33 32.64 33.67 43.67
N VAL A 34 33.24 32.60 44.22
CA VAL A 34 34.01 31.63 43.43
C VAL A 34 33.11 30.84 42.48
N TYR A 35 31.93 30.42 42.94
CA TYR A 35 30.96 29.74 42.07
C TYR A 35 30.42 30.65 40.96
N GLN A 36 30.23 31.95 41.22
CA GLN A 36 29.74 32.91 40.22
C GLN A 36 30.78 33.21 39.12
N LEU A 37 32.07 33.20 39.45
CA LEU A 37 33.15 33.35 38.48
C LEU A 37 33.40 32.09 37.65
N LEU A 38 33.20 30.90 38.23
CA LEU A 38 33.42 29.62 37.55
C LEU A 38 32.19 29.09 36.79
N ALA A 39 30.98 29.61 37.08
CA ALA A 39 29.73 29.21 36.44
C ALA A 39 29.74 29.30 34.90
N PRO A 40 30.20 30.39 34.25
CA PRO A 40 30.24 30.44 32.79
C PRO A 40 31.26 29.47 32.20
N PHE A 41 32.37 29.17 32.89
CA PHE A 41 33.38 28.24 32.38
C PHE A 41 32.91 26.77 32.44
N LEU A 42 32.19 26.39 33.50
CA LEU A 42 31.60 25.05 33.66
C LEU A 42 30.43 24.80 32.70
N THR A 43 29.64 25.82 32.36
CA THR A 43 28.51 25.70 31.43
C THR A 43 28.92 25.81 29.96
N THR A 44 29.98 26.55 29.64
CA THR A 44 30.52 26.69 28.27
C THR A 44 31.14 25.39 27.75
N GLY A 45 31.71 24.54 28.63
CA GLY A 45 32.22 23.21 28.25
C GLY A 45 31.14 22.26 27.72
N SER A 46 29.88 22.42 28.14
CA SER A 46 28.76 21.57 27.70
C SER A 46 28.18 21.94 26.32
N GLY A 47 28.51 23.14 25.80
CA GLY A 47 28.10 23.61 24.48
C GLY A 47 28.98 23.04 23.35
N LEU A 48 30.29 22.90 23.57
CA LEU A 48 31.22 22.35 22.58
C LEU A 48 31.02 20.85 22.34
N GLN A 49 30.58 20.10 23.37
CA GLN A 49 30.35 18.66 23.24
C GLN A 49 29.08 18.33 22.42
N LYS A 50 28.07 19.22 22.41
CA LYS A 50 26.86 19.08 21.59
C LYS A 50 27.08 19.42 20.11
N GLN A 51 28.07 20.27 19.78
CA GLN A 51 28.43 20.53 18.38
C GLN A 51 29.31 19.43 17.77
N ILE A 52 30.14 18.74 18.55
CA ILE A 52 30.97 17.63 18.04
C ILE A 52 30.14 16.35 17.82
N THR A 53 29.08 16.13 18.61
CA THR A 53 28.21 14.95 18.46
C THR A 53 27.14 15.12 17.37
N SER A 54 26.67 16.34 17.07
CA SER A 54 25.67 16.60 16.03
C SER A 54 26.23 16.58 14.60
N VAL A 55 27.53 16.81 14.41
CA VAL A 55 28.20 16.60 13.11
C VAL A 55 28.34 15.10 12.80
N ARG A 56 28.37 14.22 13.81
CA ARG A 56 28.54 12.77 13.62
C ARG A 56 27.25 12.04 13.24
N SER A 57 26.06 12.59 13.53
CA SER A 57 24.77 11.98 13.15
C SER A 57 24.24 12.44 11.78
N GLY A 58 24.76 13.54 11.24
CA GLY A 58 24.42 14.05 9.89
C GLY A 58 25.34 13.52 8.78
N LEU A 59 26.48 12.92 9.14
CA LEU A 59 27.38 12.24 8.23
C LEU A 59 27.07 10.74 8.28
N LYS A 60 26.02 10.28 7.58
CA LYS A 60 26.08 8.92 6.98
C LYS A 60 27.46 8.86 6.32
N SER A 61 28.31 7.90 6.71
CA SER A 61 29.70 7.92 6.23
C SER A 61 29.68 7.96 4.69
N LEU A 62 30.64 8.63 4.05
CA LEU A 62 30.71 8.64 2.59
C LEU A 62 30.65 7.21 2.02
N GLN A 63 31.14 6.23 2.79
CA GLN A 63 31.05 4.80 2.50
C GLN A 63 29.61 4.27 2.55
N ASP A 64 28.78 4.68 3.51
CA ASP A 64 27.36 4.31 3.58
C ASP A 64 26.57 4.93 2.42
N LEU A 65 26.84 6.19 2.09
CA LEU A 65 26.24 6.89 0.94
C LEU A 65 26.66 6.26 -0.39
N GLU A 66 27.93 5.87 -0.54
CA GLU A 66 28.43 5.14 -1.71
C GLU A 66 27.84 3.74 -1.80
N ALA A 67 27.69 3.03 -0.67
CA ALA A 67 27.04 1.73 -0.61
C ALA A 67 25.56 1.81 -1.00
N GLU A 68 24.83 2.81 -0.49
CA GLU A 68 23.44 3.10 -0.83
C GLU A 68 23.29 3.53 -2.29
N ASN A 69 24.22 4.35 -2.83
CA ASN A 69 24.20 4.73 -4.24
C ASN A 69 24.45 3.51 -5.14
N ASN A 70 25.39 2.64 -4.76
CA ASN A 70 25.68 1.43 -5.51
C ASN A 70 24.52 0.42 -5.45
N SER A 71 23.87 0.24 -4.30
CA SER A 71 22.69 -0.63 -4.18
C SER A 71 21.54 -0.09 -5.04
N LEU A 72 21.23 1.21 -4.94
CA LEU A 72 20.21 1.86 -5.76
C LEU A 72 20.54 1.78 -7.26
N ARG A 73 21.82 1.89 -7.65
CA ARG A 73 22.24 1.70 -9.06
C ARG A 73 22.09 0.27 -9.55
N VAL A 74 22.31 -0.72 -8.69
CA VAL A 74 22.09 -2.14 -9.01
C VAL A 74 20.61 -2.41 -9.14
N GLU A 75 19.80 -1.93 -8.20
CA GLU A 75 18.34 -2.03 -8.23
C GLU A 75 17.76 -1.32 -9.47
N ASN A 76 18.21 -0.11 -9.78
CA ASN A 76 17.77 0.62 -10.96
C ASN A 76 18.14 -0.13 -12.26
N ARG A 77 19.33 -0.74 -12.32
CA ARG A 77 19.73 -1.59 -13.45
C ARG A 77 18.85 -2.84 -13.56
N SER A 78 18.56 -3.49 -12.44
CA SER A 78 17.65 -4.65 -12.38
C SER A 78 16.25 -4.27 -12.85
N LEU A 79 15.67 -3.20 -12.30
CA LEU A 79 14.37 -2.68 -12.68
C LEU A 79 14.29 -2.29 -14.16
N ARG A 80 15.35 -1.67 -14.70
CA ARG A 80 15.45 -1.36 -16.14
C ARG A 80 15.52 -2.62 -16.98
N ALA A 81 16.30 -3.62 -16.58
CA ALA A 81 16.38 -4.90 -17.29
C ALA A 81 15.04 -5.63 -17.30
N THR A 82 14.35 -5.67 -16.16
CA THR A 82 13.00 -6.24 -16.05
C THR A 82 11.99 -5.48 -16.92
N ASN A 83 12.03 -4.15 -16.90
CA ASN A 83 11.18 -3.32 -17.76
C ASN A 83 11.44 -3.58 -19.24
N GLN A 84 12.72 -3.70 -19.63
CA GLN A 84 13.08 -4.00 -21.02
C GLN A 84 12.57 -5.39 -21.42
N ALA A 85 12.77 -6.41 -20.58
CA ALA A 85 12.26 -7.76 -20.84
C ALA A 85 10.72 -7.79 -20.96
N LEU A 86 10.01 -7.04 -20.11
CA LEU A 86 8.55 -6.88 -20.20
C LEU A 86 8.13 -6.26 -21.54
N ARG A 87 8.82 -5.20 -21.97
CA ARG A 87 8.56 -4.56 -23.28
C ARG A 87 8.84 -5.49 -24.45
N ASP A 88 9.94 -6.25 -24.40
CA ASP A 88 10.29 -7.21 -25.45
C ASP A 88 9.23 -8.32 -25.57
N VAL A 89 8.73 -8.82 -24.43
CA VAL A 89 7.62 -9.78 -24.40
C VAL A 89 6.33 -9.16 -24.94
N GLU A 90 6.01 -7.92 -24.58
CA GLU A 90 4.84 -7.21 -25.09
C GLU A 90 4.92 -7.01 -26.62
N HIS A 91 6.09 -6.63 -27.13
CA HIS A 91 6.35 -6.50 -28.56
C HIS A 91 6.20 -7.84 -29.30
N GLU A 92 6.77 -8.93 -28.78
CA GLU A 92 6.65 -10.25 -29.42
C GLU A 92 5.21 -10.74 -29.41
N VAL A 93 4.49 -10.56 -28.30
CA VAL A 93 3.06 -10.88 -28.20
C VAL A 93 2.24 -10.06 -29.21
N ASN A 94 2.51 -8.77 -29.36
CA ASN A 94 1.82 -7.93 -30.34
C ASN A 94 2.17 -8.35 -31.77
N ARG A 95 3.43 -8.66 -32.07
CA ARG A 95 3.87 -9.17 -33.38
C ARG A 95 3.17 -10.49 -33.74
N LEU A 96 3.14 -11.45 -32.82
CA LEU A 96 2.45 -12.73 -32.98
C LEU A 96 0.94 -12.53 -33.19
N ARG A 97 0.34 -11.56 -32.49
CA ARG A 97 -1.07 -11.21 -32.67
C ARG A 97 -1.35 -10.62 -34.04
N HIS A 98 -0.55 -9.65 -34.50
CA HIS A 98 -0.69 -9.08 -35.84
C HIS A 98 -0.52 -10.16 -36.93
N ALA A 99 0.46 -11.05 -36.78
CA ALA A 99 0.68 -12.17 -37.70
C ALA A 99 -0.52 -13.14 -37.74
N LEU A 100 -1.31 -13.21 -36.67
CA LEU A 100 -2.52 -14.03 -36.56
C LEU A 100 -3.81 -13.27 -36.86
N ASN A 101 -3.76 -12.01 -37.33
CA ASN A 101 -4.92 -11.10 -37.42
C ASN A 101 -5.72 -11.04 -36.10
N TYR A 102 -5.04 -11.26 -34.98
CA TYR A 102 -5.62 -11.24 -33.65
C TYR A 102 -5.82 -9.79 -33.26
N ARG A 103 -7.09 -9.38 -33.06
CA ARG A 103 -7.46 -8.03 -32.61
C ARG A 103 -6.60 -7.66 -31.39
N GLU A 104 -5.95 -6.51 -31.45
CA GLU A 104 -5.11 -5.95 -30.40
C GLU A 104 -5.79 -6.06 -29.03
N ARG A 105 -5.00 -6.26 -27.96
CA ARG A 105 -5.51 -6.10 -26.59
C ARG A 105 -6.04 -4.69 -26.50
N ALA A 106 -7.35 -4.58 -26.31
CA ALA A 106 -8.02 -3.30 -26.27
C ALA A 106 -7.48 -2.43 -25.14
N VAL A 107 -6.92 -1.27 -25.50
CA VAL A 107 -6.75 -0.18 -24.55
C VAL A 107 -8.17 0.31 -24.22
N PHE A 108 -8.65 0.02 -23.02
CA PHE A 108 -10.00 0.40 -22.62
C PHE A 108 -10.11 1.93 -22.54
N LYS A 109 -11.21 2.47 -23.06
CA LYS A 109 -11.64 3.83 -22.71
C LYS A 109 -12.33 3.76 -21.35
N LEU A 110 -11.82 4.53 -20.41
CA LEU A 110 -12.30 4.57 -19.02
C LEU A 110 -12.91 5.93 -18.72
N VAL A 111 -14.06 5.92 -18.05
CA VAL A 111 -14.69 7.11 -17.48
C VAL A 111 -14.60 7.01 -15.95
N PRO A 112 -13.88 7.92 -15.27
CA PRO A 112 -13.81 7.93 -13.81
C PRO A 112 -15.15 8.39 -13.22
N ALA A 113 -15.59 7.69 -12.17
CA ALA A 113 -16.84 7.95 -11.47
C ALA A 113 -16.65 7.73 -9.96
N GLU A 114 -17.43 8.45 -9.17
CA GLU A 114 -17.46 8.36 -7.72
C GLU A 114 -18.75 7.67 -7.26
N VAL A 115 -18.66 6.82 -6.25
CA VAL A 115 -19.81 6.16 -5.61
C VAL A 115 -20.52 7.16 -4.70
N VAL A 116 -21.76 7.53 -5.08
CA VAL A 116 -22.55 8.54 -4.35
C VAL A 116 -23.57 7.95 -3.39
N THR A 117 -24.00 6.71 -3.61
CA THR A 117 -25.02 6.09 -2.77
C THR A 117 -24.85 4.59 -2.73
N ARG A 118 -25.00 4.02 -1.53
CA ARG A 118 -25.18 2.59 -1.29
C ARG A 118 -26.36 2.42 -0.34
N ASP A 119 -27.33 1.62 -0.75
CA ASP A 119 -28.46 1.28 0.09
C ASP A 119 -28.05 0.15 1.04
N SER A 120 -28.37 0.26 2.33
CA SER A 120 -28.05 -0.77 3.32
C SER A 120 -28.75 -2.10 3.05
N SER A 121 -29.92 -2.08 2.40
CA SER A 121 -30.68 -3.27 2.02
C SER A 121 -30.07 -4.02 0.83
N THR A 122 -29.34 -3.30 -0.04
CA THR A 122 -28.71 -3.86 -1.26
C THR A 122 -27.22 -3.63 -1.29
N TRP A 123 -26.58 -3.49 -0.11
CA TRP A 123 -25.18 -3.08 0.05
C TRP A 123 -24.19 -3.91 -0.80
N TRP A 124 -24.43 -5.22 -0.87
CA TRP A 124 -23.64 -6.19 -1.63
C TRP A 124 -24.13 -6.42 -3.06
N HIS A 125 -25.21 -5.77 -3.47
CA HIS A 125 -25.89 -6.06 -4.72
C HIS A 125 -25.76 -4.90 -5.70
N THR A 126 -25.93 -3.66 -5.22
CA THR A 126 -25.88 -2.48 -6.08
C THR A 126 -25.19 -1.29 -5.43
N LEU A 127 -24.73 -0.36 -6.28
CA LEU A 127 -24.29 0.97 -5.87
C LEU A 127 -24.66 2.00 -6.95
N THR A 128 -24.66 3.28 -6.60
CA THR A 128 -24.93 4.38 -7.55
C THR A 128 -23.67 5.22 -7.76
N ILE A 129 -23.38 5.55 -9.02
CA ILE A 129 -22.24 6.39 -9.41
C ILE A 129 -22.69 7.74 -9.98
N ASN A 130 -21.86 8.77 -9.84
CA ASN A 130 -22.11 10.16 -10.31
C ASN A 130 -21.85 10.37 -11.82
N ARG A 131 -22.06 9.34 -12.64
CA ARG A 131 -21.93 9.41 -14.09
C ARG A 131 -23.12 8.77 -14.75
N GLY A 132 -23.56 9.31 -15.88
CA GLY A 132 -24.75 8.85 -16.60
C GLY A 132 -24.63 8.97 -18.11
N LYS A 133 -25.78 9.08 -18.80
CA LYS A 133 -25.83 9.21 -20.26
C LYS A 133 -25.03 10.40 -20.79
N GLU A 134 -24.96 11.50 -20.03
CA GLU A 134 -24.18 12.69 -20.43
C GLU A 134 -22.67 12.41 -20.52
N ASP A 135 -22.18 11.41 -19.79
CA ASP A 135 -20.79 10.98 -19.78
C ASP A 135 -20.52 9.83 -20.76
N GLY A 136 -21.51 9.47 -21.59
CA GLY A 136 -21.43 8.36 -22.54
C GLY A 136 -21.56 6.98 -21.90
N ILE A 137 -22.16 6.89 -20.70
CA ILE A 137 -22.47 5.60 -20.08
C ILE A 137 -23.77 5.04 -20.65
N GLU A 138 -23.76 3.74 -20.92
CA GLU A 138 -24.90 2.94 -21.33
C GLU A 138 -25.10 1.75 -20.37
N PRO A 139 -26.27 1.09 -20.37
CA PRO A 139 -26.47 -0.17 -19.67
C PRO A 139 -25.46 -1.24 -20.10
N ASP A 140 -25.19 -2.19 -19.21
CA ASP A 140 -24.29 -3.33 -19.43
C ASP A 140 -22.82 -2.94 -19.72
N MET A 141 -22.39 -1.75 -19.29
CA MET A 141 -20.97 -1.37 -19.32
C MET A 141 -20.24 -1.90 -18.09
N PRO A 142 -19.07 -2.57 -18.25
CA PRO A 142 -18.26 -3.05 -17.13
C PRO A 142 -17.78 -1.90 -16.24
N VAL A 143 -17.75 -2.14 -14.94
CA VAL A 143 -17.21 -1.22 -13.95
C VAL A 143 -16.09 -1.91 -13.19
N VAL A 144 -14.95 -1.24 -13.09
CA VAL A 144 -13.68 -1.77 -12.56
C VAL A 144 -13.03 -0.81 -11.58
N THR A 145 -12.15 -1.33 -10.75
CA THR A 145 -11.12 -0.59 -9.99
C THR A 145 -9.74 -0.95 -10.55
N ASP A 146 -8.69 -0.41 -9.94
CA ASP A 146 -7.30 -0.83 -10.18
C ASP A 146 -7.04 -2.30 -9.76
N GLU A 147 -7.78 -2.80 -8.78
CA GLU A 147 -7.68 -4.18 -8.30
C GLU A 147 -8.45 -5.19 -9.17
N GLY A 148 -9.60 -4.83 -9.75
CA GLY A 148 -10.39 -5.79 -10.52
C GLY A 148 -11.79 -5.35 -10.94
N LEU A 149 -12.58 -6.30 -11.43
CA LEU A 149 -13.97 -6.09 -11.82
C LEU A 149 -14.87 -6.00 -10.59
N ILE A 150 -15.70 -4.95 -10.52
CA ILE A 150 -16.70 -4.80 -9.46
C ILE A 150 -18.12 -5.10 -9.93
N GLY A 151 -18.42 -4.95 -11.22
CA GLY A 151 -19.79 -5.15 -11.71
C GLY A 151 -20.04 -4.58 -13.10
N LYS A 152 -21.31 -4.30 -13.40
CA LYS A 152 -21.74 -3.63 -14.63
C LYS A 152 -22.85 -2.63 -14.37
N THR A 153 -22.96 -1.61 -15.21
CA THR A 153 -24.09 -0.67 -15.18
C THR A 153 -25.39 -1.38 -15.57
N THR A 154 -26.51 -0.97 -14.98
CA THR A 154 -27.84 -1.51 -15.29
C THR A 154 -28.81 -0.40 -15.66
N THR A 155 -29.24 0.38 -14.69
CA THR A 155 -30.13 1.52 -14.90
C THR A 155 -29.29 2.78 -15.06
N VAL A 156 -29.37 3.41 -16.23
CA VAL A 156 -28.59 4.61 -16.54
C VAL A 156 -29.52 5.79 -16.77
N SER A 157 -29.43 6.77 -15.87
CA SER A 157 -30.13 8.05 -15.95
C SER A 157 -29.24 9.09 -16.63
N ARG A 158 -29.71 10.34 -16.68
CA ARG A 158 -28.99 11.45 -17.33
C ARG A 158 -27.61 11.69 -16.71
N ALA A 159 -27.55 11.78 -15.37
CA ALA A 159 -26.33 12.15 -14.63
C ALA A 159 -25.82 11.08 -13.64
N ILE A 160 -26.60 10.02 -13.42
CA ILE A 160 -26.25 8.93 -12.49
C ILE A 160 -26.53 7.57 -13.10
N SER A 161 -25.82 6.56 -12.62
CA SER A 161 -26.01 5.17 -13.04
C SER A 161 -26.02 4.23 -11.84
N ILE A 162 -26.86 3.21 -11.91
CA ILE A 162 -26.85 2.09 -10.97
C ILE A 162 -25.91 1.02 -11.51
N VAL A 163 -25.02 0.53 -10.66
CA VAL A 163 -24.09 -0.58 -10.93
C VAL A 163 -24.58 -1.80 -10.17
N LEU A 164 -24.75 -2.91 -10.89
CA LEU A 164 -24.98 -4.25 -10.34
C LEU A 164 -23.63 -4.92 -10.08
N LEU A 165 -23.39 -5.31 -8.84
CA LEU A 165 -22.11 -5.83 -8.38
C LEU A 165 -21.96 -7.32 -8.71
N VAL A 166 -20.71 -7.78 -8.84
CA VAL A 166 -20.37 -9.20 -9.08
C VAL A 166 -20.81 -10.13 -7.94
N SER A 167 -21.04 -9.57 -6.75
CA SER A 167 -21.60 -10.26 -5.59
C SER A 167 -23.13 -10.42 -5.64
N ASP A 168 -23.81 -9.85 -6.63
CA ASP A 168 -25.21 -10.14 -6.91
C ASP A 168 -25.34 -11.44 -7.72
N GLU A 169 -26.34 -12.26 -7.42
CA GLU A 169 -26.63 -13.50 -8.14
C GLU A 169 -27.05 -13.28 -9.61
N ASN A 170 -27.56 -12.10 -9.93
CA ASN A 170 -27.94 -11.68 -11.27
C ASN A 170 -26.75 -11.15 -12.08
N CYS A 171 -25.62 -10.82 -11.43
CA CYS A 171 -24.41 -10.45 -12.12
C CYS A 171 -23.62 -11.70 -12.53
N ARG A 172 -23.96 -12.25 -13.70
CA ARG A 172 -23.29 -13.42 -14.28
C ARG A 172 -22.10 -13.01 -15.14
N VAL A 173 -20.91 -13.50 -14.78
CA VAL A 173 -19.67 -13.17 -15.50
C VAL A 173 -19.00 -14.44 -16.00
N ALA A 174 -18.82 -14.56 -17.32
CA ALA A 174 -18.09 -15.70 -17.88
C ALA A 174 -16.58 -15.55 -17.59
N ALA A 175 -15.97 -16.56 -16.97
CA ALA A 175 -14.63 -16.47 -16.41
C ALA A 175 -13.76 -17.70 -16.71
N ASN A 176 -12.45 -17.52 -16.72
CA ASN A 176 -11.44 -18.57 -16.88
C ASN A 176 -10.47 -18.59 -15.69
N VAL A 177 -9.98 -19.78 -15.33
CA VAL A 177 -9.00 -19.96 -14.25
C VAL A 177 -7.58 -19.97 -14.81
N GLU A 178 -6.72 -19.13 -14.26
CA GLU A 178 -5.32 -18.97 -14.66
C GLU A 178 -4.54 -20.29 -14.60
N GLY A 179 -3.78 -20.56 -15.67
CA GLY A 179 -2.98 -21.78 -15.77
C GLY A 179 -3.78 -23.06 -16.07
N THR A 180 -5.09 -22.94 -16.33
CA THR A 180 -5.95 -24.08 -16.69
C THR A 180 -6.74 -23.81 -17.97
N ARG A 181 -7.46 -24.85 -18.45
CA ARG A 181 -8.45 -24.71 -19.53
C ARG A 181 -9.89 -24.60 -19.01
N GLU A 182 -10.06 -24.48 -17.69
CA GLU A 182 -11.38 -24.43 -17.07
C GLU A 182 -12.03 -23.06 -17.30
N GLN A 183 -13.30 -23.10 -17.73
CA GLN A 183 -14.14 -21.94 -17.94
C GLN A 183 -15.48 -22.17 -17.25
N GLY A 184 -16.01 -21.13 -16.62
CA GLY A 184 -17.28 -21.20 -15.90
C GLY A 184 -17.97 -19.86 -15.84
N ILE A 185 -19.02 -19.79 -15.02
CA ILE A 185 -19.78 -18.56 -14.77
C ILE A 185 -19.64 -18.20 -13.31
N VAL A 186 -19.08 -17.01 -13.06
CA VAL A 186 -19.02 -16.40 -11.74
C VAL A 186 -20.34 -15.72 -11.42
N THR A 187 -20.84 -15.97 -10.22
CA THR A 187 -22.00 -15.30 -9.61
C THR A 187 -21.71 -15.00 -8.16
N GLY A 188 -22.38 -14.02 -7.57
CA GLY A 188 -22.34 -13.81 -6.13
C GLY A 188 -22.87 -15.00 -5.34
N GLU A 189 -22.23 -15.30 -4.22
CA GLU A 189 -22.80 -16.22 -3.22
C GLU A 189 -24.03 -15.54 -2.58
N ARG A 190 -25.12 -16.30 -2.42
CA ARG A 190 -26.33 -15.82 -1.76
C ARG A 190 -26.08 -15.70 -0.26
N VAL A 191 -25.53 -14.57 0.17
CA VAL A 191 -25.28 -14.28 1.59
C VAL A 191 -26.44 -13.46 2.17
N ILE A 192 -26.92 -13.88 3.34
CA ILE A 192 -27.85 -13.11 4.18
C ILE A 192 -27.02 -12.54 5.35
N GLY A 193 -26.92 -11.21 5.44
CA GLY A 193 -26.24 -10.52 6.55
C GLY A 193 -25.02 -9.69 6.15
N THR A 194 -24.15 -9.42 7.11
CA THR A 194 -23.06 -8.42 7.02
C THR A 194 -21.70 -9.00 6.60
N VAL A 195 -21.64 -10.27 6.20
CA VAL A 195 -20.38 -10.93 5.82
C VAL A 195 -20.03 -10.57 4.37
N THR A 196 -18.75 -10.29 4.11
CA THR A 196 -18.25 -10.05 2.75
C THR A 196 -18.59 -11.25 1.86
N PRO A 197 -19.35 -11.05 0.78
CA PRO A 197 -19.80 -12.15 -0.07
C PRO A 197 -18.63 -12.78 -0.82
N LEU A 198 -18.59 -14.12 -0.83
CA LEU A 198 -17.72 -14.84 -1.75
C LEU A 198 -18.36 -14.87 -3.14
N LEU A 199 -17.58 -15.28 -4.13
CA LEU A 199 -18.10 -15.54 -5.46
C LEU A 199 -18.09 -17.04 -5.74
N ASP A 200 -19.09 -17.53 -6.44
CA ASP A 200 -19.20 -18.91 -6.89
C ASP A 200 -18.88 -18.99 -8.38
N LEU A 201 -17.84 -19.73 -8.73
CA LEU A 201 -17.51 -20.13 -10.10
C LEU A 201 -18.17 -21.49 -10.41
N ASN A 202 -19.23 -21.44 -11.21
CA ASN A 202 -20.08 -22.58 -11.54
C ASN A 202 -19.73 -23.19 -12.91
N PHE A 203 -20.25 -24.40 -13.17
CA PHE A 203 -20.15 -25.11 -14.45
C PHE A 203 -18.75 -25.56 -14.83
N LEU A 204 -17.92 -25.88 -13.84
CA LEU A 204 -16.57 -26.39 -14.06
C LEU A 204 -16.60 -27.89 -14.34
N SER A 205 -15.54 -28.41 -14.97
CA SER A 205 -15.36 -29.85 -15.10
C SER A 205 -15.29 -30.52 -13.72
N LYS A 206 -15.84 -31.73 -13.59
CA LYS A 206 -15.66 -32.53 -12.36
C LYS A 206 -14.21 -32.96 -12.15
N GLN A 207 -13.44 -33.00 -13.24
CA GLN A 207 -12.02 -33.34 -13.27
C GLN A 207 -11.13 -32.10 -13.18
N ALA A 208 -11.70 -30.91 -12.96
CA ALA A 208 -10.95 -29.67 -12.80
C ALA A 208 -9.96 -29.81 -11.64
N ASN A 209 -8.67 -29.63 -11.93
CA ASN A 209 -7.62 -29.63 -10.91
C ASN A 209 -7.30 -28.19 -10.52
N LEU A 210 -8.14 -27.61 -9.66
CA LEU A 210 -7.99 -26.24 -9.18
C LEU A 210 -7.27 -26.20 -7.85
N GLN A 211 -6.33 -25.27 -7.71
CA GLN A 211 -5.55 -25.04 -6.52
C GLN A 211 -5.96 -23.71 -5.86
N PRO A 212 -6.06 -23.65 -4.52
CA PRO A 212 -6.25 -22.40 -3.82
C PRO A 212 -5.19 -21.36 -4.21
N GLY A 213 -5.60 -20.11 -4.39
CA GLY A 213 -4.75 -18.99 -4.80
C GLY A 213 -4.65 -18.77 -6.30
N GLN A 214 -5.13 -19.69 -7.15
CA GLN A 214 -5.20 -19.45 -8.60
C GLN A 214 -6.11 -18.26 -8.91
N LYS A 215 -5.66 -17.38 -9.81
CA LYS A 215 -6.44 -16.21 -10.22
C LYS A 215 -7.53 -16.59 -11.20
N VAL A 216 -8.63 -15.86 -11.14
CA VAL A 216 -9.78 -16.02 -12.05
C VAL A 216 -10.02 -14.70 -12.76
N TYR A 217 -10.10 -14.75 -14.09
CA TYR A 217 -10.27 -13.58 -14.93
C TYR A 217 -11.55 -13.68 -15.77
N THR A 218 -12.03 -12.56 -16.27
CA THR A 218 -13.10 -12.54 -17.26
C THR A 218 -12.61 -13.18 -18.57
N SER A 219 -13.45 -14.03 -19.16
CA SER A 219 -13.13 -14.76 -20.39
C SER A 219 -13.48 -13.99 -21.67
N GLY A 220 -14.28 -12.93 -21.58
CA GLY A 220 -14.79 -12.20 -22.75
C GLY A 220 -16.02 -12.81 -23.41
N VAL A 221 -16.43 -14.01 -23.00
CA VAL A 221 -17.61 -14.69 -23.55
C VAL A 221 -18.89 -13.99 -23.07
N GLY A 222 -19.85 -13.82 -23.98
CA GLY A 222 -21.09 -13.10 -23.74
C GLY A 222 -21.05 -11.61 -24.10
N GLY A 223 -19.88 -11.04 -24.42
CA GLY A 223 -19.74 -9.72 -25.02
C GLY A 223 -19.85 -8.52 -24.07
N VAL A 224 -20.46 -8.68 -22.89
CA VAL A 224 -20.62 -7.63 -21.87
C VAL A 224 -19.27 -7.29 -21.22
N PHE A 225 -18.60 -8.29 -20.65
CA PHE A 225 -17.32 -8.09 -19.97
C PHE A 225 -16.18 -8.37 -20.94
N PRO A 226 -15.20 -7.45 -21.13
CA PRO A 226 -14.02 -7.75 -21.91
C PRO A 226 -13.15 -8.79 -21.20
N PRO A 227 -12.34 -9.57 -21.94
CA PRO A 227 -11.47 -10.56 -21.33
C PRO A 227 -10.32 -9.91 -20.55
N GLY A 228 -9.86 -10.58 -19.49
CA GLY A 228 -8.65 -10.22 -18.74
C GLY A 228 -8.84 -9.31 -17.53
N LEU A 229 -10.08 -9.05 -17.10
CA LEU A 229 -10.36 -8.35 -15.85
C LEU A 229 -10.31 -9.34 -14.68
N LEU A 230 -9.61 -9.00 -13.61
CA LEU A 230 -9.47 -9.87 -12.44
C LEU A 230 -10.78 -9.91 -11.64
N LEU A 231 -11.25 -11.12 -11.30
CA LEU A 231 -12.44 -11.34 -10.48
C LEU A 231 -12.08 -11.71 -9.04
N GLY A 232 -11.02 -12.50 -8.86
CA GLY A 232 -10.67 -13.04 -7.57
C GLY A 232 -9.67 -14.17 -7.61
N THR A 233 -9.53 -14.87 -6.49
CA THR A 233 -8.68 -16.05 -6.35
C THR A 233 -9.47 -17.25 -5.84
N VAL A 234 -9.13 -18.44 -6.32
CA VAL A 234 -9.76 -19.70 -5.90
C VAL A 234 -9.50 -19.90 -4.40
N LYS A 235 -10.58 -20.09 -3.64
CA LYS A 235 -10.55 -20.43 -2.21
C LYS A 235 -10.66 -21.94 -2.01
N SER A 236 -11.63 -22.55 -2.68
CA SER A 236 -11.91 -23.99 -2.58
C SER A 236 -12.58 -24.50 -3.85
N PHE A 237 -12.49 -25.80 -4.09
CA PHE A 237 -13.18 -26.50 -5.18
C PHE A 237 -13.95 -27.70 -4.62
N ARG A 238 -15.18 -27.88 -5.08
CA ARG A 238 -16.06 -29.00 -4.73
C ARG A 238 -16.73 -29.56 -5.98
N VAL A 239 -16.88 -30.88 -6.01
CA VAL A 239 -17.65 -31.56 -7.06
C VAL A 239 -19.11 -31.67 -6.61
N ARG A 240 -20.03 -31.25 -7.46
CA ARG A 240 -21.49 -31.40 -7.30
C ARG A 240 -21.99 -32.59 -8.14
N GLU A 241 -23.29 -32.84 -8.06
CA GLU A 241 -23.94 -33.93 -8.77
C GLU A 241 -23.78 -33.83 -10.30
N LEU A 242 -23.81 -32.62 -10.88
CA LEU A 242 -23.75 -32.41 -12.33
C LEU A 242 -22.42 -31.82 -12.81
N ASP A 243 -21.76 -31.01 -12.01
CA ASP A 243 -20.58 -30.23 -12.39
C ASP A 243 -19.63 -29.99 -11.21
N GLY A 244 -18.52 -29.28 -11.46
CA GLY A 244 -17.65 -28.73 -10.42
C GLY A 244 -18.01 -27.28 -10.09
N GLN A 245 -17.77 -26.89 -8.85
CA GLN A 245 -17.93 -25.51 -8.39
C GLN A 245 -16.72 -25.08 -7.55
N ALA A 246 -16.19 -23.89 -7.83
CA ALA A 246 -15.16 -23.28 -6.99
C ALA A 246 -15.73 -22.05 -6.26
N GLN A 247 -15.35 -21.87 -5.01
CA GLN A 247 -15.54 -20.60 -4.31
C GLN A 247 -14.33 -19.72 -4.53
N LEU A 248 -14.56 -18.42 -4.70
CA LEU A 248 -13.54 -17.42 -4.92
C LEU A 248 -13.59 -16.35 -3.83
N ASN A 249 -12.42 -15.89 -3.42
CA ASN A 249 -12.29 -14.61 -2.73
C ASN A 249 -12.32 -13.50 -3.78
N PRO A 250 -13.23 -12.52 -3.69
CA PRO A 250 -13.22 -11.36 -4.58
C PRO A 250 -11.85 -10.67 -4.58
N ALA A 251 -11.41 -10.20 -5.75
CA ALA A 251 -10.17 -9.44 -5.84
C ALA A 251 -10.30 -8.06 -5.22
N VAL A 252 -11.48 -7.45 -5.36
CA VAL A 252 -11.78 -6.10 -4.87
C VAL A 252 -12.55 -6.19 -3.56
N ASP A 253 -12.16 -5.39 -2.57
CA ASP A 253 -12.97 -5.20 -1.35
C ASP A 253 -14.22 -4.37 -1.68
N LEU A 254 -15.32 -5.08 -1.97
CA LEU A 254 -16.60 -4.47 -2.31
C LEU A 254 -17.20 -3.65 -1.15
N SER A 255 -16.65 -3.67 0.07
CA SER A 255 -17.16 -2.88 1.19
C SER A 255 -16.74 -1.40 1.16
N LYS A 256 -15.59 -1.08 0.52
CA LYS A 256 -14.96 0.24 0.56
C LYS A 256 -14.76 0.85 -0.84
N LEU A 257 -15.82 0.82 -1.65
CA LEU A 257 -15.79 1.41 -2.99
C LEU A 257 -16.10 2.90 -2.92
N GLU A 258 -15.12 3.74 -3.26
CA GLU A 258 -15.24 5.20 -3.36
C GLU A 258 -15.09 5.65 -4.81
N ASP A 259 -13.96 5.31 -5.43
CA ASP A 259 -13.64 5.65 -6.83
C ASP A 259 -13.70 4.42 -7.73
N VAL A 260 -14.32 4.56 -8.90
CA VAL A 260 -14.48 3.47 -9.88
C VAL A 260 -14.30 3.98 -11.32
N PHE A 261 -14.07 3.05 -12.24
CA PHE A 261 -13.94 3.35 -13.67
C PHE A 261 -14.94 2.55 -14.49
N VAL A 262 -15.67 3.24 -15.38
CA VAL A 262 -16.59 2.60 -16.32
C VAL A 262 -15.90 2.38 -17.66
N VAL A 263 -15.96 1.16 -18.16
CA VAL A 263 -15.36 0.75 -19.44
C VAL A 263 -16.33 1.07 -20.57
N THR A 264 -16.09 2.16 -21.31
CA THR A 264 -17.00 2.66 -22.37
C THR A 264 -16.62 2.20 -23.78
N GLY A 265 -15.50 1.49 -23.94
CA GLY A 265 -15.14 0.91 -25.22
C GLY A 265 -13.71 0.38 -25.30
N ARG A 266 -13.41 -0.26 -26.44
CA ARG A 266 -12.07 -0.66 -26.86
C ARG A 266 -11.54 0.43 -27.80
N LYS A 267 -10.37 1.01 -27.54
CA LYS A 267 -9.65 1.78 -28.56
C LYS A 267 -9.26 0.86 -29.71
#